data_AF-A0A4R4N5W9-F1
#
_entry.id   AF-A0A4R4N5W9-F1
#
_cell.length_a   1.000
_cell.length_b   1.000
_cell.length_c   1.000
_cell.angle_alpha   90.00
_cell.angle_beta   90.00
_cell.angle_gamma   90.00
#
_symmetry.space_group_name_H-M   'P 1'
#
loop_
_entity.id
_entity.type
_entity.pdbx_description
1 polymer ?
#
loop_
_entity_poly.entity_id
_entity_poly.type
_entity_poly.pdbx_seq_one_letter_code
_entity_poly.pdbx_strand_id
1 'polypeptide(L)'
;MRGSSPCQVSPPTPPSCAAERCGWLPKCGPITRPSGPRSTRSRPVIPGCGVLGAATIIGEASDVHRFRSKAAFARFTGTAPIPVWSGNSSRVRLNRGGNRRLNSALHMIAVTQTRGVGPGKAYVDRLMAEGKTRTEAVRLLRRRISDVVYRALKRTDATASQPSQHKMAMAA
;
A
#
# COMPACT_ATOMS: atom_id res chain seq x y z
N MET A 1 -53.24 -19.98 -45.59
CA MET A 1 -52.38 -19.85 -44.39
C MET A 1 -50.97 -19.52 -44.87
N ARG A 2 -50.60 -18.23 -44.89
CA ARG A 2 -49.29 -17.76 -45.33
C ARG A 2 -48.38 -17.71 -44.09
N GLY A 3 -47.49 -18.69 -43.95
CA GLY A 3 -46.50 -18.78 -42.89
C GLY A 3 -45.17 -18.17 -43.35
N SER A 4 -44.73 -17.18 -42.60
CA SER A 4 -43.64 -16.25 -42.86
C SER A 4 -42.24 -16.89 -42.75
N SER A 5 -41.36 -16.55 -43.70
CA SER A 5 -39.95 -16.91 -43.74
C SER A 5 -39.15 -16.38 -42.54
N PRO A 6 -38.08 -17.08 -42.10
CA PRO A 6 -37.21 -16.60 -41.03
C PRO A 6 -36.19 -15.56 -41.54
N CYS A 7 -36.24 -14.36 -40.98
CA CYS A 7 -35.25 -13.31 -41.18
C CYS A 7 -33.89 -13.71 -40.58
N GLN A 8 -32.93 -13.99 -41.45
CA GLN A 8 -31.51 -14.08 -41.14
C GLN A 8 -30.96 -12.67 -40.86
N VAL A 9 -30.42 -12.43 -39.67
CA VAL A 9 -29.74 -11.18 -39.30
C VAL A 9 -28.25 -11.35 -39.57
N SER A 10 -27.73 -10.65 -40.58
CA SER A 10 -26.30 -10.59 -40.86
C SER A 10 -25.61 -9.55 -39.96
N PRO A 11 -24.39 -9.80 -39.45
CA PRO A 11 -23.64 -8.83 -38.67
C PRO A 11 -23.05 -7.70 -39.56
N PRO A 12 -22.90 -6.47 -39.03
CA PRO A 12 -22.31 -5.37 -39.80
C PRO A 12 -20.79 -5.54 -39.92
N THR A 13 -20.28 -5.26 -41.13
CA THR A 13 -18.85 -5.15 -41.43
C THR A 13 -18.26 -3.87 -40.81
N PRO A 14 -17.01 -3.89 -40.30
CA PRO A 14 -16.34 -2.68 -39.87
C PRO A 14 -15.88 -1.85 -41.08
N PRO A 15 -16.00 -0.51 -41.04
CA PRO A 15 -15.51 0.35 -42.11
C PRO A 15 -13.98 0.36 -42.14
N SER A 16 -13.45 0.10 -43.33
CA SER A 16 -12.06 0.30 -43.70
C SER A 16 -11.77 1.76 -44.04
N CYS A 17 -10.59 2.22 -43.60
CA CYS A 17 -9.75 3.25 -44.21
C CYS A 17 -10.10 4.75 -44.07
N ALA A 18 -9.02 5.52 -44.17
CA ALA A 18 -8.91 6.98 -44.33
C ALA A 18 -9.20 7.80 -43.06
N ALA A 19 -8.19 8.14 -42.25
CA ALA A 19 -7.19 9.18 -42.51
C ALA A 19 -7.79 10.59 -42.67
N GLU A 20 -7.16 11.54 -41.98
CA GLU A 20 -7.13 12.97 -42.28
C GLU A 20 -8.18 13.90 -41.64
N ARG A 21 -7.62 14.90 -40.93
CA ARG A 21 -8.16 16.23 -40.63
C ARG A 21 -9.14 16.35 -39.44
N CYS A 22 -8.56 16.36 -38.24
CA CYS A 22 -9.02 17.22 -37.14
C CYS A 22 -7.82 17.81 -36.37
N GLY A 23 -7.08 18.69 -37.04
CA GLY A 23 -6.96 20.10 -36.66
C GLY A 23 -6.51 20.58 -35.28
N TRP A 24 -5.97 19.75 -34.36
CA TRP A 24 -5.40 20.26 -33.10
C TRP A 24 -4.09 19.54 -32.71
N LEU A 25 -3.00 19.86 -33.40
CA LEU A 25 -1.65 19.75 -32.84
C LEU A 25 -0.94 21.09 -33.01
N PRO A 26 -0.45 21.66 -31.91
CA PRO A 26 0.97 21.92 -31.87
C PRO A 26 1.59 21.29 -30.61
N LYS A 27 2.63 20.48 -30.86
CA LYS A 27 3.66 20.09 -29.89
C LYS A 27 3.25 19.06 -28.83
N CYS A 28 2.92 17.86 -29.26
CA CYS A 28 3.24 16.66 -28.48
C CYS A 28 4.77 16.48 -28.48
N GLY A 29 5.47 17.24 -27.65
CA GLY A 29 6.81 16.84 -27.22
C GLY A 29 6.72 15.45 -26.56
N PRO A 30 7.79 14.62 -26.61
CA PRO A 30 7.77 13.36 -25.90
C PRO A 30 7.40 13.65 -24.45
N ILE A 31 6.47 12.88 -23.89
CA ILE A 31 6.18 12.90 -22.46
C ILE A 31 7.44 12.37 -21.78
N THR A 32 8.45 13.22 -21.61
CA THR A 32 9.57 13.00 -20.71
C THR A 32 8.99 13.14 -19.31
N ARG A 33 8.34 12.06 -18.85
CA ARG A 33 8.20 11.80 -17.42
C ARG A 33 9.60 12.01 -16.84
N PRO A 34 9.78 12.84 -15.80
CA PRO A 34 11.03 12.81 -15.06
C PRO A 34 11.10 11.43 -14.40
N SER A 35 11.74 10.48 -15.09
CA SER A 35 12.24 9.26 -14.48
C SER A 35 13.41 9.68 -13.61
N GLY A 36 13.09 10.23 -12.43
CA GLY A 36 14.01 10.15 -11.31
C GLY A 36 14.45 8.69 -11.14
N PRO A 37 15.67 8.44 -10.64
CA PRO A 37 16.20 7.09 -10.57
C PRO A 37 15.15 6.20 -9.91
N ARG A 38 14.71 5.15 -10.62
CA ARG A 38 13.96 4.06 -10.00
C ARG A 38 14.94 3.41 -9.03
N SER A 39 15.06 4.04 -7.85
CA SER A 39 15.71 3.46 -6.69
C SER A 39 15.10 2.07 -6.58
N THR A 40 15.94 1.07 -6.76
CA THR A 40 15.63 -0.33 -6.52
C THR A 40 15.31 -0.43 -5.05
N ARG A 41 14.06 -0.07 -4.69
CA ARG A 41 13.63 0.02 -3.30
C ARG A 41 13.73 -1.36 -2.70
N SER A 42 14.78 -1.55 -1.91
CA SER A 42 15.00 -2.76 -1.14
C SER A 42 13.75 -3.04 -0.33
N ARG A 43 13.26 -4.28 -0.40
CA ARG A 43 12.11 -4.75 0.38
C ARG A 43 12.27 -4.33 1.86
N PRO A 44 11.27 -3.68 2.48
CA PRO A 44 11.32 -3.42 3.90
C PRO A 44 11.40 -4.76 4.65
N VAL A 45 12.51 -4.99 5.36
CA VAL A 45 12.76 -6.23 6.12
C VAL A 45 11.87 -6.23 7.34
N ILE A 46 10.65 -6.72 7.17
CA ILE A 46 9.66 -6.88 8.23
C ILE A 46 9.41 -8.38 8.41
N PRO A 47 9.56 -8.93 9.63
CA PRO A 47 9.28 -10.33 9.88
C PRO A 47 7.80 -10.63 9.57
N GLY A 48 7.55 -11.66 8.76
CA GLY A 48 6.21 -12.04 8.33
C GLY A 48 5.67 -11.26 7.12
N CYS A 49 6.47 -10.40 6.48
CA CYS A 49 6.09 -9.72 5.23
C CYS A 49 6.56 -10.53 4.00
N GLY A 50 5.61 -11.17 3.33
CA GLY A 50 5.84 -11.83 2.03
C GLY A 50 6.05 -10.83 0.89
N VAL A 51 6.57 -11.29 -0.24
CA VAL A 51 6.92 -10.44 -1.40
C VAL A 51 5.72 -9.65 -1.91
N LEU A 52 4.55 -10.30 -2.03
CA LEU A 52 3.31 -9.65 -2.48
C LEU A 52 2.81 -8.57 -1.50
N GLY A 53 2.95 -8.81 -0.19
CA GLY A 53 2.62 -7.83 0.84
C GLY A 53 3.54 -6.61 0.76
N ALA A 54 4.84 -6.83 0.58
CA ALA A 54 5.80 -5.76 0.39
C ALA A 54 5.54 -4.97 -0.90
N ALA A 55 5.24 -5.65 -2.01
CA ALA A 55 4.92 -5.01 -3.29
C ALA A 55 3.66 -4.15 -3.19
N THR A 56 2.61 -4.65 -2.52
CA THR A 56 1.38 -3.88 -2.26
C THR A 56 1.68 -2.64 -1.42
N ILE A 57 2.52 -2.77 -0.39
CA ILE A 57 2.91 -1.64 0.45
C ILE A 57 3.66 -0.59 -0.36
N ILE A 58 4.63 -0.98 -1.17
CA ILE A 58 5.43 -0.06 -1.99
C ILE A 58 4.56 0.59 -3.07
N GLY A 59 3.70 -0.18 -3.74
CA GLY A 59 2.84 0.30 -4.82
C GLY A 59 1.74 1.27 -4.36
N GLU A 60 1.16 1.04 -3.19
CA GLU A 60 0.10 1.90 -2.65
C GLU A 60 0.67 3.08 -1.83
N ALA A 61 1.86 2.93 -1.24
CA ALA A 61 2.53 4.02 -0.52
C ALA A 61 3.19 5.02 -1.47
N SER A 62 3.71 4.58 -2.62
CA SER A 62 4.37 5.36 -3.68
C SER A 62 5.52 6.29 -3.22
N ASP A 63 5.23 7.34 -2.48
CA ASP A 63 6.20 8.28 -1.92
C ASP A 63 5.96 8.47 -0.41
N VAL A 64 7.02 8.31 0.37
CA VAL A 64 7.02 8.39 1.83
C VAL A 64 6.97 9.85 2.30
N HIS A 65 7.48 10.79 1.50
CA HIS A 65 7.48 12.22 1.81
C HIS A 65 6.08 12.83 1.80
N ARG A 66 5.12 12.22 1.10
CA ARG A 66 3.70 12.60 1.15
C ARG A 66 3.14 12.60 2.58
N PHE A 67 3.68 11.79 3.49
CA PHE A 67 3.16 11.66 4.84
C PHE A 67 3.98 12.47 5.85
N ARG A 68 3.36 13.50 6.42
CA ARG A 68 3.99 14.38 7.43
C ARG A 68 4.40 13.64 8.71
N SER A 69 3.68 12.58 9.10
CA SER A 69 3.96 11.84 10.34
C SER A 69 3.53 10.37 10.29
N LYS A 70 4.05 9.58 11.25
CA LYS A 70 3.62 8.19 11.50
C LYS A 70 2.10 8.09 11.72
N ALA A 71 1.52 9.08 12.41
CA ALA A 71 0.08 9.15 12.65
C ALA A 71 -0.72 9.40 11.37
N ALA A 72 -0.22 10.24 10.47
CA ALA A 72 -0.83 10.45 9.14
C ALA A 72 -0.82 9.16 8.32
N PHE A 73 0.30 8.43 8.32
CA PHE A 73 0.40 7.13 7.65
C PHE A 73 -0.58 6.10 8.22
N ALA A 74 -0.74 6.06 9.54
CA ALA A 74 -1.71 5.16 10.15
C ALA A 74 -3.18 5.54 9.88
N ARG A 75 -3.48 6.83 9.69
CA ARG A 75 -4.81 7.26 9.22
C ARG A 75 -5.06 6.83 7.77
N PHE A 76 -4.05 6.95 6.91
CA PHE A 76 -4.12 6.50 5.51
C PHE A 76 -4.34 4.99 5.39
N THR A 77 -3.63 4.19 6.20
CA THR A 77 -3.77 2.72 6.22
C THR A 77 -5.03 2.23 6.96
N GLY A 78 -5.79 3.11 7.61
CA GLY A 78 -6.94 2.71 8.41
C GLY A 78 -6.58 1.98 9.72
N THR A 79 -5.33 2.08 10.18
CA THR A 79 -4.84 1.47 11.42
C THR A 79 -4.85 2.42 12.62
N ALA A 80 -5.19 3.69 12.41
CA ALA A 80 -5.29 4.67 13.48
C ALA A 80 -6.41 4.26 14.48
N PRO A 81 -6.10 4.19 15.79
CA PRO A 81 -7.12 3.98 16.80
C PRO A 81 -8.02 5.21 16.83
N ILE A 82 -9.33 5.00 16.82
CA ILE A 82 -10.28 6.09 17.03
C ILE A 82 -10.93 5.89 18.40
N PRO A 83 -10.64 6.76 19.37
CA PRO A 83 -11.24 6.66 20.68
C PRO A 83 -12.75 6.89 20.57
N VAL A 84 -13.50 6.12 21.34
CA VAL A 84 -14.92 6.37 21.62
C VAL A 84 -15.01 6.70 23.09
N TRP A 85 -15.40 7.93 23.39
CA TRP A 85 -15.62 8.37 24.76
C TRP A 85 -17.05 8.01 25.19
N SER A 86 -17.16 7.17 26.22
CA SER A 86 -18.41 6.97 26.97
C SER A 86 -18.06 6.93 28.45
N GLY A 87 -18.05 8.09 29.11
CA GLY A 87 -18.05 8.30 30.57
C GLY A 87 -16.85 7.76 31.38
N ASN A 88 -16.40 6.54 31.14
CA ASN A 88 -15.31 5.88 31.87
C ASN A 88 -14.70 4.67 31.12
N SER A 89 -15.08 4.44 29.85
CA SER A 89 -14.60 3.29 29.06
C SER A 89 -13.71 3.74 27.90
N SER A 90 -12.43 3.37 27.92
CA SER A 90 -11.47 3.64 26.84
C SER A 90 -11.60 2.61 25.72
N ARG A 91 -12.77 2.56 25.06
CA ARG A 91 -12.98 1.66 23.92
C ARG A 91 -12.50 2.31 22.62
N VAL A 92 -11.87 1.51 21.77
CA VAL A 92 -11.36 1.98 20.48
C VAL A 92 -12.17 1.34 19.35
N ARG A 93 -12.79 2.17 18.50
CA ARG A 93 -13.51 1.68 17.32
C ARG A 93 -12.56 1.39 16.15
N LEU A 94 -12.98 0.47 15.29
CA LEU A 94 -12.31 0.21 14.02
C LEU A 94 -12.47 1.41 13.09
N ASN A 95 -11.37 1.86 12.49
CA ASN A 95 -11.44 2.80 11.39
C ASN A 95 -11.93 2.09 10.12
N ARG A 96 -13.11 2.49 9.63
CA ARG A 96 -13.66 1.98 8.36
C ARG A 96 -13.07 2.70 7.14
N GLY A 97 -12.55 3.91 7.32
CA GLY A 97 -11.88 4.68 6.27
C GLY A 97 -10.41 4.28 6.08
N GLY A 98 -9.87 4.59 4.90
CA GLY A 98 -8.48 4.34 4.52
C GLY A 98 -8.33 3.29 3.41
N ASN A 99 -7.09 3.05 3.00
CA ASN A 99 -6.77 2.12 1.93
C ASN A 99 -6.95 0.66 2.39
N ARG A 100 -7.94 -0.04 1.79
CA ARG A 100 -8.30 -1.41 2.18
C ARG A 100 -7.26 -2.44 1.79
N ARG A 101 -6.56 -2.26 0.67
CA ARG A 101 -5.49 -3.17 0.22
C ARG A 101 -4.31 -3.15 1.20
N LEU A 102 -3.90 -1.95 1.62
CA LEU A 102 -2.87 -1.78 2.65
C LEU A 102 -3.30 -2.36 3.99
N ASN A 103 -4.54 -2.11 4.43
CA ASN A 103 -5.03 -2.66 5.69
C ASN A 103 -5.06 -4.20 5.67
N SER A 104 -5.50 -4.81 4.56
CA SER A 104 -5.48 -6.27 4.39
C SER A 104 -4.05 -6.81 4.41
N ALA A 105 -3.10 -6.16 3.73
CA ALA A 105 -1.69 -6.56 3.76
C ALA A 105 -1.11 -6.49 5.19
N LEU A 106 -1.39 -5.40 5.93
CA LEU A 106 -0.97 -5.25 7.33
C LEU A 106 -1.63 -6.29 8.24
N HIS A 107 -2.89 -6.63 7.99
CA HIS A 107 -3.59 -7.67 8.73
C HIS A 107 -2.96 -9.04 8.51
N MET A 108 -2.63 -9.39 7.26
CA MET A 108 -1.94 -10.65 6.95
C MET A 108 -0.58 -10.74 7.63
N ILE A 109 0.20 -9.65 7.64
CA ILE A 109 1.48 -9.60 8.38
C ILE A 109 1.24 -9.83 9.87
N ALA A 110 0.24 -9.19 10.47
CA ALA A 110 -0.08 -9.36 11.89
C ALA A 110 -0.48 -10.81 12.23
N VAL A 111 -1.26 -11.47 11.38
CA VAL A 111 -1.63 -12.89 11.54
C VAL A 111 -0.38 -13.77 11.51
N THR A 112 0.50 -13.57 10.53
CA THR A 112 1.75 -14.32 10.41
C THR A 112 2.67 -14.11 11.63
N GLN A 113 2.77 -12.88 12.14
CA GLN A 113 3.54 -12.59 13.35
C GLN A 113 2.95 -13.20 14.62
N THR A 114 1.62 -13.32 14.68
CA THR A 114 0.93 -13.98 15.81
C THR A 114 1.14 -15.49 15.78
N ARG A 115 1.29 -16.09 14.59
CA ARG A 115 1.52 -17.53 14.40
C ARG A 115 2.93 -18.00 14.77
N GLY A 116 3.90 -17.09 14.94
CA GLY A 116 5.24 -17.45 15.41
C GLY A 116 6.40 -16.80 14.65
N VAL A 117 6.13 -16.02 13.60
CA VAL A 117 7.19 -15.33 12.85
C VAL A 117 7.45 -13.95 13.47
N GLY A 118 8.30 -13.90 14.49
CA GLY A 118 8.80 -12.65 15.08
C GLY A 118 8.13 -12.22 16.40
N PRO A 119 8.38 -10.98 16.86
CA PRO A 119 8.04 -10.53 18.22
C PRO A 119 6.54 -10.21 18.42
N GLY A 120 5.69 -10.46 17.42
CA GLY A 120 4.27 -10.10 17.47
C GLY A 120 3.48 -10.93 18.49
N LYS A 121 3.77 -12.23 18.59
CA LYS A 121 3.12 -13.12 19.56
C LYS A 121 3.35 -12.65 21.01
N ALA A 122 4.60 -12.45 21.40
CA ALA A 122 4.96 -11.97 22.74
C ALA A 122 4.32 -10.62 23.09
N TYR A 123 4.13 -9.74 22.09
CA TYR A 123 3.44 -8.47 22.29
C TYR A 123 1.94 -8.65 22.53
N VAL A 124 1.29 -9.53 21.78
CA VAL A 124 -0.13 -9.86 21.99
C VAL A 124 -0.33 -10.51 23.35
N ASP A 125 0.52 -11.48 23.71
CA ASP A 125 0.43 -12.19 24.98
C ASP A 125 0.59 -11.23 26.18
N ARG A 126 1.52 -10.27 26.09
CA ARG A 126 1.65 -9.20 27.10
C ARG A 126 0.37 -8.37 27.24
N LEU A 127 -0.23 -7.96 26.12
CA LEU A 127 -1.47 -7.18 26.14
C LEU A 127 -2.66 -7.98 26.69
N MET A 128 -2.69 -9.30 26.44
CA MET A 128 -3.69 -10.19 27.03
C MET A 128 -3.51 -10.31 28.55
N ALA A 129 -2.26 -10.37 29.03
CA ALA A 129 -1.95 -10.37 30.46
C ALA A 129 -2.33 -9.04 31.14
N GLU A 130 -2.28 -7.92 30.42
CA GLU A 130 -2.81 -6.61 30.87
C GLU A 130 -4.35 -6.53 30.88
N GLY A 131 -5.07 -7.61 30.51
CA GLY A 131 -6.53 -7.67 30.51
C GLY A 131 -7.21 -7.12 29.26
N LYS A 132 -6.47 -6.84 28.18
CA LYS A 132 -7.07 -6.42 26.89
C LYS A 132 -7.66 -7.61 26.16
N THR A 133 -8.72 -7.38 25.39
CA THR A 133 -9.26 -8.44 24.54
C THR A 133 -8.31 -8.78 23.39
N ARG A 134 -8.35 -10.02 22.89
CA ARG A 134 -7.51 -10.45 21.76
C ARG A 134 -7.68 -9.55 20.53
N THR A 135 -8.91 -9.11 20.27
CA THR A 135 -9.23 -8.22 19.15
C THR A 135 -8.59 -6.84 19.31
N GLU A 136 -8.55 -6.29 20.52
CA GLU A 136 -7.85 -5.04 20.83
C GLU A 136 -6.35 -5.20 20.74
N ALA A 137 -5.80 -6.31 21.26
CA ALA A 137 -4.38 -6.61 21.18
C ALA A 137 -3.90 -6.68 19.72
N VAL A 138 -4.65 -7.37 18.85
CA VAL A 138 -4.34 -7.45 17.41
C VAL A 138 -4.50 -6.09 16.70
N ARG A 139 -5.44 -5.23 17.12
CA ARG A 139 -5.54 -3.85 16.62
C ARG A 139 -4.29 -3.03 16.98
N LEU A 140 -3.83 -3.12 18.21
CA LEU A 140 -2.61 -2.45 18.67
C LEU A 140 -1.37 -2.99 17.96
N LEU A 141 -1.30 -4.31 17.74
CA LEU A 141 -0.22 -4.93 16.96
C LEU A 141 -0.20 -4.39 15.52
N ARG A 142 -1.34 -4.34 14.83
CA ARG A 142 -1.43 -3.75 13.48
C ARG A 142 -0.97 -2.30 13.45
N ARG A 143 -1.32 -1.52 14.46
CA ARG A 143 -0.85 -0.14 14.58
C ARG A 143 0.68 -0.07 14.73
N ARG A 144 1.25 -0.92 15.58
CA ARG A 144 2.71 -1.01 15.75
C ARG A 144 3.42 -1.41 14.45
N ILE A 145 2.87 -2.38 13.72
CA ILE A 145 3.42 -2.80 12.41
C ILE A 145 3.38 -1.63 11.42
N SER A 146 2.28 -0.88 11.37
CA SER A 146 2.17 0.33 10.53
C SER A 146 3.27 1.36 10.83
N ASP A 147 3.56 1.59 12.12
CA ASP A 147 4.65 2.50 12.52
C ASP A 147 6.04 1.94 12.16
N VAL A 148 6.24 0.62 12.19
CA VAL A 148 7.48 -0.05 11.76
C VAL A 148 7.65 0.06 10.24
N VAL A 149 6.58 -0.18 9.46
CA VAL A 149 6.56 -0.03 8.01
C VAL A 149 6.96 1.39 7.61
N TYR A 150 6.35 2.40 8.23
CA TYR A 150 6.68 3.79 7.93
C TYR A 150 8.16 4.11 8.22
N ARG A 151 8.70 3.61 9.33
CA ARG A 151 10.13 3.78 9.66
C ARG A 151 11.03 3.07 8.65
N ALA A 152 10.67 1.87 8.23
CA ALA A 152 11.43 1.11 7.24
C ALA A 152 11.45 1.84 5.89
N LEU A 153 10.28 2.31 5.43
CA LEU A 153 10.15 3.07 4.20
C LEU A 153 10.99 4.37 4.23
N LYS A 154 10.96 5.12 5.34
CA LYS A 154 11.81 6.31 5.51
C LYS A 154 13.31 5.99 5.49
N ARG A 155 13.72 4.87 6.09
CA ARG A 155 15.13 4.46 6.05
C ARG A 155 15.57 4.09 4.64
N THR A 156 14.77 3.31 3.92
CA THR A 156 15.08 2.95 2.51
C THR A 156 15.24 4.18 1.64
N ASP A 157 14.40 5.19 1.84
CA ASP A 157 14.46 6.44 1.10
C ASP A 157 15.68 7.31 1.48
N ALA A 158 16.00 7.40 2.78
CA ALA A 158 17.22 8.05 3.25
C ALA A 158 18.49 7.35 2.72
N THR A 159 18.52 6.02 2.66
CA THR A 159 19.63 5.27 2.07
C THR A 159 19.73 5.49 0.56
N ALA A 160 18.59 5.64 -0.14
CA ALA A 160 18.59 5.91 -1.58
C ALA A 160 19.07 7.32 -1.95
N SER A 161 18.88 8.29 -1.06
CA SER A 161 19.34 9.68 -1.25
C SER A 161 20.80 9.90 -0.87
N GLN A 162 21.45 8.94 -0.20
CA GLN A 162 22.90 8.95 0.01
C GLN A 162 23.57 8.38 -1.24
N PRO A 163 24.21 9.19 -2.10
CA PRO A 163 25.05 8.65 -3.16
C PRO A 163 26.17 7.84 -2.48
N SER A 164 26.30 6.58 -2.87
CA SER A 164 27.31 5.67 -2.34
C SER A 164 28.71 6.29 -2.45
N GLN A 165 29.26 6.78 -1.34
CA GLN A 165 30.62 7.34 -1.25
C GLN A 165 31.71 6.29 -1.58
N HIS A 166 31.34 5.02 -1.74
CA HIS A 166 32.25 3.94 -2.11
C HIS A 166 32.80 3.99 -3.55
N LYS A 167 32.30 4.85 -4.44
CA LYS A 167 32.91 5.01 -5.78
C LYS A 167 34.06 6.01 -5.86
N MET A 168 34.37 6.77 -4.79
CA MET A 168 35.46 7.76 -4.80
C MET A 168 36.79 7.24 -4.25
N ALA A 169 36.83 6.05 -3.63
CA ALA A 169 38.04 5.49 -3.00
C ALA A 169 38.79 4.44 -3.85
N MET A 170 38.39 4.21 -5.09
CA MET A 170 39.01 3.24 -6.03
C MET A 170 39.61 3.92 -7.27
N ALA A 171 39.82 5.24 -7.21
CA ALA A 171 40.40 6.05 -8.29
C ALA A 171 41.61 6.89 -7.83
N ALA A 172 42.30 6.46 -6.77
CA ALA A 172 43.57 7.00 -6.31
C ALA A 172 44.57 5.84 -6.16
#